data_AF-A0A9R0IIL2-F1
#
_entry.id   AF-A0A9R0IIL2-F1
#
_cell.length_a   1.000
_cell.length_b   1.000
_cell.length_c   1.000
_cell.angle_alpha   90.00
_cell.angle_beta   90.00
_cell.angle_gamma   90.00
#
_symmetry.space_group_name_H-M   'P 1'
#
loop_
_entity.id
_entity.type
_entity.pdbx_description
1 polymer ?
#
loop_
_entity_poly.entity_id
_entity_poly.type
_entity_poly.pdbx_seq_one_letter_code
_entity_poly.pdbx_strand_id
1 'polypeptide(L)'
;MGDKIPSQYVKLTREQEAVEITPGELNQPVRVPQLHVKLCPECGQQLPVGFEIPADEPWMSGICGCAQDPEICMTGLLCPCVLFGRNVERFKEEIPWTNACVCHAVCIEGGITIAALISIFNGYIDPNTIRLVGEALLFAWWICGIYNGLFREDLQKKYHLQDSPCDPCVVHCCMHWCALCQEHREMKGRLSENTTMTPMTVVNPPPVQEMTSDHTHDSSSSSENGSQHHRHTDLQIQPL
;
A
#
# COMPACT_ATOMS: atom_id res chain seq x y z
N MET A 1 -29.44 -8.78 0.67
CA MET A 1 -30.21 -8.78 1.93
C MET A 1 -29.30 -9.42 2.98
N GLY A 2 -28.57 -8.63 3.75
CA GLY A 2 -27.64 -9.12 4.77
C GLY A 2 -27.92 -8.39 6.07
N ASP A 3 -28.38 -9.13 7.07
CA ASP A 3 -28.80 -8.57 8.35
C ASP A 3 -27.60 -8.03 9.13
N LYS A 4 -27.58 -6.72 9.36
CA LYS A 4 -26.68 -6.07 10.31
C LYS A 4 -27.18 -6.43 11.71
N ILE A 5 -26.47 -7.27 12.44
CA ILE A 5 -26.68 -7.43 13.88
C ILE A 5 -25.75 -6.42 14.58
N PRO A 6 -26.25 -5.29 15.09
CA PRO A 6 -25.42 -4.38 15.87
C PRO A 6 -25.03 -5.09 17.17
N SER A 7 -23.75 -5.03 17.56
CA SER A 7 -23.34 -5.41 18.90
C SER A 7 -23.94 -4.41 19.89
N GLN A 8 -25.12 -4.74 20.40
CA GLN A 8 -25.82 -3.96 21.40
C GLN A 8 -25.17 -4.21 22.76
N TYR A 9 -24.38 -3.26 23.24
CA TYR A 9 -23.99 -3.25 24.64
C TYR A 9 -25.24 -3.11 25.50
N VAL A 10 -25.61 -4.18 26.20
CA VAL A 10 -26.73 -4.15 27.14
C VAL A 10 -26.30 -3.30 28.34
N LYS A 11 -26.88 -2.10 28.45
CA LYS A 11 -26.71 -1.24 29.61
C LYS A 11 -27.48 -1.87 30.76
N LEU A 12 -26.78 -2.44 31.74
CA LEU A 12 -27.41 -3.02 32.93
C LEU A 12 -27.98 -1.86 33.79
N THR A 13 -29.28 -1.62 33.66
CA THR A 13 -30.02 -0.78 34.61
C THR A 13 -30.32 -1.58 35.87
N ARG A 14 -30.25 -0.92 37.03
CA ARG A 14 -30.39 -1.52 38.37
C ARG A 14 -31.73 -2.22 38.62
N GLU A 15 -32.69 -2.04 37.72
CA GLU A 15 -34.01 -2.64 37.73
C GLU A 15 -34.02 -3.83 36.77
N GLN A 16 -33.40 -4.93 37.18
CA GLN A 16 -33.69 -6.26 36.61
C GLN A 16 -34.39 -7.05 37.71
N GLU A 17 -35.64 -7.41 37.44
CA GLU A 17 -36.47 -8.21 38.32
C GLU A 17 -35.73 -9.50 38.70
N ALA A 18 -35.81 -9.91 39.96
CA ALA A 18 -35.09 -11.06 40.48
C ALA A 18 -35.49 -12.32 39.71
N VAL A 19 -34.64 -12.76 38.78
CA VAL A 19 -34.82 -14.01 38.05
C VAL A 19 -34.59 -15.15 39.04
N GLU A 20 -35.57 -16.06 39.15
CA GLU A 20 -35.48 -17.24 40.02
C GLU A 20 -34.40 -18.19 39.47
N ILE A 21 -33.21 -18.14 40.07
CA ILE A 21 -32.04 -18.91 39.62
C ILE A 21 -32.22 -20.38 40.04
N THR A 22 -32.47 -21.27 39.09
CA THR A 22 -32.53 -22.71 39.37
C THR A 22 -31.11 -23.26 39.59
N PRO A 23 -30.83 -24.02 40.66
CA PRO A 23 -29.48 -24.51 40.95
C PRO A 23 -28.95 -25.41 39.83
N GLY A 24 -27.88 -24.98 39.15
CA GLY A 24 -27.20 -25.76 38.10
C GLY A 24 -27.13 -25.09 36.73
N GLU A 25 -28.00 -24.11 36.44
CA GLU A 25 -27.96 -23.41 35.14
C GLU A 25 -26.82 -22.37 35.04
N LEU A 26 -26.36 -21.83 36.16
CA LEU A 26 -25.33 -20.79 36.17
C LEU A 26 -23.93 -21.27 35.70
N ASN A 27 -23.69 -22.59 35.75
CA ASN A 27 -22.43 -23.19 35.29
C ASN A 27 -22.50 -23.68 33.83
N GLN A 28 -23.58 -23.37 33.10
CA GLN A 28 -23.62 -23.69 31.69
C GLN A 28 -22.66 -22.77 30.91
N PRO A 29 -21.83 -23.33 30.00
CA PRO A 29 -20.95 -22.52 29.18
C PRO A 29 -21.79 -21.59 28.31
N VAL A 30 -21.60 -20.29 28.48
CA VAL A 30 -22.25 -19.26 27.66
C VAL A 30 -21.82 -19.48 26.21
N ARG A 31 -22.78 -19.78 25.34
CA ARG A 31 -22.54 -19.85 23.88
C ARG A 31 -22.33 -18.42 23.38
N VAL A 32 -21.08 -17.98 23.35
CA VAL A 32 -20.72 -16.72 22.70
C VAL A 32 -20.84 -16.93 21.18
N PRO A 33 -21.68 -16.15 20.47
CA PRO A 33 -21.67 -16.17 19.02
C PRO A 33 -20.24 -15.88 18.56
N GLN A 34 -19.66 -16.77 17.77
CA GLN A 34 -18.35 -16.56 17.16
C GLN A 34 -18.46 -15.35 16.23
N LEU A 35 -18.09 -14.17 16.73
CA LEU A 35 -18.04 -12.96 15.94
C LEU A 35 -16.94 -13.18 14.89
N HIS A 36 -17.27 -13.04 13.61
CA HIS A 36 -16.27 -13.07 12.55
C HIS A 36 -15.46 -11.78 12.63
N VAL A 37 -14.44 -11.77 13.48
CA VAL A 37 -13.59 -10.58 13.70
C VAL A 37 -12.58 -10.50 12.56
N LYS A 38 -12.61 -9.40 11.81
CA LYS A 38 -11.58 -9.10 10.81
C LYS A 38 -10.28 -8.73 11.54
N LEU A 39 -9.19 -9.40 11.20
CA LEU A 39 -7.87 -9.20 11.78
C LEU A 39 -6.98 -8.49 10.76
N CYS A 40 -6.10 -7.60 11.24
CA CYS A 40 -5.04 -7.02 10.42
C CYS A 40 -4.09 -8.12 9.94
N PRO A 41 -3.79 -8.24 8.64
CA PRO A 41 -2.90 -9.27 8.11
C PRO A 41 -1.43 -9.10 8.57
N GLU A 42 -1.01 -7.89 8.95
CA GLU A 42 0.37 -7.64 9.40
C GLU A 42 0.55 -7.84 10.91
N CYS A 43 -0.32 -7.22 11.72
CA CYS A 43 -0.14 -7.20 13.18
C CYS A 43 -1.14 -8.08 13.95
N GLY A 44 -2.13 -8.67 13.27
CA GLY A 44 -3.15 -9.53 13.89
C GLY A 44 -4.14 -8.78 14.80
N GLN A 45 -4.11 -7.45 14.83
CA GLN A 45 -5.05 -6.67 15.65
C GLN A 45 -6.47 -6.74 15.09
N GLN A 46 -7.46 -6.68 15.99
CA GLN A 46 -8.87 -6.61 15.62
C GLN A 46 -9.16 -5.27 14.95
N LEU A 47 -9.66 -5.30 13.72
CA LEU A 47 -10.01 -4.09 12.98
C LEU A 47 -11.31 -3.50 13.55
N PRO A 48 -11.44 -2.16 13.65
CA PRO A 48 -12.67 -1.51 14.10
C PRO A 48 -13.90 -1.97 13.32
N VAL A 49 -15.06 -2.02 13.96
CA VAL A 49 -16.33 -2.38 13.30
C VAL A 49 -16.64 -1.33 12.22
N GLY A 50 -16.73 -1.76 10.96
CA GLY A 50 -16.89 -0.86 9.82
C GLY A 50 -15.58 -0.37 9.19
N PHE A 51 -14.43 -0.88 9.64
CA PHE A 51 -13.18 -0.69 8.92
C PHE A 51 -13.27 -1.38 7.56
N GLU A 52 -13.23 -0.56 6.51
CA GLU A 52 -12.96 -0.98 5.15
C GLU A 52 -11.49 -0.72 4.88
N ILE A 53 -10.84 -1.66 4.19
CA ILE A 53 -9.47 -1.44 3.72
C ILE A 53 -9.56 -0.23 2.79
N PRO A 54 -8.66 0.76 2.86
CA PRO A 54 -8.83 2.07 2.20
C PRO A 54 -8.93 2.06 0.67
N ALA A 55 -9.15 0.92 0.01
CA ALA A 55 -9.32 0.72 -1.43
C ALA A 55 -10.55 1.44 -2.02
N ASP A 56 -10.72 2.71 -1.67
CA ASP A 56 -11.87 3.55 -1.99
C ASP A 56 -11.48 4.61 -3.02
N GLU A 57 -10.18 4.90 -3.19
CA GLU A 57 -9.71 5.87 -4.17
C GLU A 57 -10.00 5.36 -5.58
N PRO A 58 -10.81 6.08 -6.37
CA PRO A 58 -11.08 5.69 -7.74
C PRO A 58 -9.79 5.81 -8.56
N TRP A 59 -9.62 4.90 -9.51
CA TRP A 59 -8.62 5.07 -10.56
C TRP A 59 -8.83 6.42 -11.27
N MET A 60 -7.74 7.12 -11.58
CA MET A 60 -7.80 8.41 -12.31
C MET A 60 -8.46 8.28 -13.69
N SER A 61 -8.43 7.07 -14.27
CA SER A 61 -9.06 6.77 -15.55
C SER A 61 -9.58 5.34 -15.56
N GLY A 62 -10.64 5.07 -16.34
CA GLY A 62 -11.09 3.71 -16.59
C GLY A 62 -10.08 2.90 -17.41
N ILE A 63 -10.19 1.57 -17.37
CA ILE A 63 -9.28 0.65 -18.06
C ILE A 63 -9.19 0.95 -19.56
N CYS A 64 -10.31 1.21 -20.23
CA CYS A 64 -10.34 1.57 -21.66
C CYS A 64 -9.99 3.04 -21.96
N GLY A 65 -9.58 3.82 -20.95
CA GLY A 65 -9.21 5.23 -21.09
C GLY A 65 -7.87 5.47 -21.76
N CYS A 66 -7.28 4.48 -22.44
CA CYS A 66 -5.93 4.57 -23.00
C CYS A 66 -5.74 5.73 -23.99
N ALA A 67 -6.79 6.12 -24.72
CA ALA A 67 -6.74 7.22 -25.70
C ALA A 67 -6.74 8.64 -25.10
N GLN A 68 -6.84 8.78 -23.77
CA GLN A 68 -6.86 10.09 -23.11
C GLN A 68 -5.48 10.79 -23.16
N ASP A 69 -4.40 10.01 -23.22
CA ASP A 69 -3.03 10.49 -23.38
C ASP A 69 -2.39 9.88 -24.63
N PRO A 70 -2.33 10.59 -25.77
CA PRO A 70 -1.87 10.01 -27.03
C PRO A 70 -0.40 9.57 -26.99
N GLU A 71 0.45 10.26 -26.24
CA GLU A 71 1.86 9.89 -26.08
C GLU A 71 2.04 8.58 -25.31
N ILE A 72 1.31 8.41 -24.20
CA ILE A 72 1.33 7.18 -23.40
C ILE A 72 0.70 6.04 -24.21
N CYS A 73 -0.42 6.31 -24.89
CA CYS A 73 -1.10 5.36 -25.76
C CYS A 73 -0.18 4.86 -26.88
N MET A 74 0.55 5.77 -27.54
CA MET A 74 1.48 5.44 -28.62
C MET A 74 2.74 4.73 -28.11
N THR A 75 3.26 5.14 -26.95
CA THR A 75 4.40 4.47 -26.30
C THR A 75 4.01 3.04 -25.92
N GLY A 76 2.80 2.86 -25.38
CA GLY A 76 2.21 1.55 -25.26
C GLY A 76 2.25 0.86 -26.63
N LEU A 77 1.68 1.47 -27.67
CA LEU A 77 1.43 0.84 -28.99
C LEU A 77 2.66 0.25 -29.65
N LEU A 78 3.73 1.01 -29.59
CA LEU A 78 4.94 0.67 -30.30
C LEU A 78 5.96 0.00 -29.39
N CYS A 79 5.90 0.24 -28.08
CA CYS A 79 6.92 -0.19 -27.11
C CYS A 79 6.31 -0.50 -25.72
N PRO A 80 5.45 -1.52 -25.59
CA PRO A 80 4.84 -1.87 -24.31
C PRO A 80 5.88 -2.24 -23.25
N CYS A 81 6.96 -2.93 -23.63
CA CYS A 81 8.04 -3.28 -22.72
C CYS A 81 8.70 -2.05 -22.08
N VAL A 82 8.87 -0.95 -22.84
CA VAL A 82 9.44 0.30 -22.33
C VAL A 82 8.47 0.99 -21.38
N LEU A 83 7.18 1.01 -21.71
CA LEU A 83 6.14 1.55 -20.84
C LEU A 83 6.09 0.79 -19.51
N PHE A 84 6.13 -0.55 -19.57
CA PHE A 84 6.20 -1.41 -18.39
C PHE A 84 7.47 -1.18 -17.58
N GLY A 85 8.64 -1.12 -18.22
CA GLY A 85 9.91 -0.86 -17.54
C GLY A 85 9.89 0.45 -16.76
N ARG A 86 9.36 1.52 -17.37
CA ARG A 86 9.18 2.83 -16.72
C ARG A 86 8.17 2.79 -15.57
N ASN A 87 7.11 1.99 -15.71
CA ASN A 87 6.15 1.76 -14.64
C ASN A 87 6.81 1.10 -13.43
N VAL A 88 7.60 0.06 -13.66
CA VAL A 88 8.32 -0.64 -12.59
C VAL A 88 9.34 0.25 -11.91
N GLU A 89 10.17 0.98 -12.66
CA GLU A 89 11.16 1.89 -12.07
C GLU A 89 10.52 2.98 -11.21
N ARG A 90 9.40 3.54 -11.66
CA ARG A 90 8.66 4.55 -10.90
C ARG A 90 8.04 3.98 -9.62
N PHE A 91 7.61 2.73 -9.65
CA PHE A 91 6.92 2.11 -8.53
C PHE A 91 7.88 1.46 -7.52
N LYS A 92 8.91 0.77 -8.03
CA LYS A 92 9.97 0.04 -7.32
C LYS A 92 11.31 0.70 -7.63
N GLU A 93 11.68 1.70 -6.83
CA GLU A 93 12.87 2.53 -7.02
C GLU A 93 14.19 1.73 -7.08
N GLU A 94 14.21 0.52 -6.50
CA GLU A 94 15.38 -0.37 -6.50
C GLU A 94 15.58 -1.12 -7.83
N ILE A 95 14.56 -1.18 -8.69
CA ILE A 95 14.60 -1.98 -9.93
C ILE A 95 14.78 -1.04 -11.12
N PRO A 96 15.92 -1.09 -11.82
CA PRO A 96 16.14 -0.23 -12.98
C PRO A 96 15.17 -0.61 -14.11
N TRP A 97 14.69 0.39 -14.85
CA TRP A 97 13.67 0.18 -15.90
C TRP A 97 14.12 -0.82 -16.97
N THR A 98 15.42 -0.89 -17.27
CA THR A 98 15.98 -1.79 -18.29
C THR A 98 15.77 -3.26 -17.95
N ASN A 99 15.88 -3.63 -16.67
CA ASN A 99 15.74 -5.03 -16.26
C ASN A 99 14.28 -5.49 -16.41
N ALA A 100 13.34 -4.67 -15.95
CA ALA A 100 11.92 -4.92 -16.11
C ALA A 100 11.50 -4.90 -17.60
N CYS A 101 12.02 -3.95 -18.38
CA CYS A 101 11.78 -3.84 -19.82
C CYS A 101 12.27 -5.08 -20.57
N VAL A 102 13.51 -5.53 -20.34
CA VAL A 102 14.08 -6.70 -21.04
C VAL A 102 13.31 -7.97 -20.68
N CYS A 103 12.98 -8.16 -19.39
CA CYS A 103 12.16 -9.30 -18.96
C CYS A 103 10.81 -9.32 -19.69
N HIS A 104 10.11 -8.19 -19.73
CA HIS A 104 8.83 -8.06 -20.40
C HIS A 104 8.94 -8.26 -21.91
N ALA A 105 9.94 -7.66 -22.55
CA ALA A 105 10.20 -7.82 -23.98
C ALA A 105 10.45 -9.28 -24.36
N VAL A 106 11.26 -10.00 -23.58
CA VAL A 106 11.54 -11.42 -23.83
C VAL A 106 10.29 -12.28 -23.64
N CYS A 107 9.56 -12.12 -22.53
CA CYS A 107 8.43 -12.99 -22.19
C CYS A 107 7.20 -12.74 -23.08
N ILE A 108 6.90 -11.49 -23.42
CA ILE A 108 5.69 -11.13 -24.17
C ILE A 108 6.00 -10.94 -25.66
N GLU A 109 6.85 -9.97 -26.00
CA GLU A 109 7.10 -9.61 -27.41
C GLU A 109 7.89 -10.72 -28.13
N GLY A 110 8.89 -11.28 -27.46
CA GLY A 110 9.65 -12.44 -27.92
C GLY A 110 8.76 -13.67 -28.08
N GLY A 111 7.87 -13.93 -27.12
CA GLY A 111 6.91 -15.03 -27.19
C GLY A 111 5.96 -14.93 -28.38
N ILE A 112 5.39 -13.74 -28.64
CA ILE A 112 4.54 -13.47 -29.80
C ILE A 112 5.31 -13.67 -31.11
N THR A 113 6.54 -13.17 -31.17
CA THR A 113 7.40 -13.30 -32.36
C THR A 113 7.70 -14.78 -32.66
N ILE A 114 8.04 -15.57 -31.65
CA ILE A 114 8.27 -17.02 -31.78
C ILE A 114 6.98 -17.72 -32.22
N ALA A 115 5.83 -17.41 -31.63
CA ALA A 115 4.55 -17.99 -32.01
C ALA A 115 4.16 -17.69 -33.47
N ALA A 116 4.40 -16.46 -33.93
CA ALA A 116 4.16 -16.05 -35.31
C ALA A 116 5.09 -16.78 -36.30
N LEU A 117 6.38 -16.90 -35.95
CA LEU A 117 7.34 -17.66 -36.76
C LEU A 117 6.94 -19.14 -36.86
N ILE A 118 6.58 -19.77 -35.75
CA ILE A 118 6.09 -21.16 -35.76
C ILE A 118 4.87 -21.27 -36.68
N SER A 119 3.92 -20.34 -36.57
CA SER A 119 2.71 -20.34 -37.41
C SER A 119 3.01 -20.28 -38.92
N ILE A 120 4.02 -19.50 -39.31
CA ILE A 120 4.47 -19.39 -40.71
C ILE A 120 5.22 -20.65 -41.17
N PHE A 121 6.03 -21.25 -40.29
CA PHE A 121 6.87 -22.41 -40.59
C PHE A 121 6.30 -23.74 -40.08
N ASN A 122 4.99 -23.81 -39.83
CA ASN A 122 4.30 -24.98 -39.24
C ASN A 122 4.56 -26.31 -39.99
N GLY A 123 4.84 -26.27 -41.29
CA GLY A 123 5.14 -27.46 -42.09
C GLY A 123 6.61 -27.90 -42.08
N TYR A 124 7.54 -27.08 -41.58
CA TYR A 124 8.97 -27.37 -41.50
C TYR A 124 9.41 -27.88 -40.12
N ILE A 125 8.63 -27.58 -39.09
CA ILE A 125 8.96 -27.88 -37.69
C ILE A 125 8.26 -29.18 -37.27
N ASP A 126 8.98 -30.07 -36.60
CA ASP A 126 8.41 -31.32 -36.07
C ASP A 126 7.24 -31.06 -35.10
N PRO A 127 6.17 -31.87 -35.13
CA PRO A 127 4.98 -31.67 -34.30
C PRO A 127 5.27 -31.75 -32.79
N ASN A 128 6.27 -32.55 -32.38
CA ASN A 128 6.72 -32.62 -30.99
C ASN A 128 7.38 -31.31 -30.54
N THR A 129 8.15 -30.67 -31.43
CA THR A 129 8.78 -29.37 -31.17
C THR A 129 7.73 -28.27 -31.07
N ILE A 130 6.73 -28.26 -31.96
CA ILE A 130 5.60 -27.30 -31.89
C ILE A 130 4.86 -27.45 -30.56
N ARG A 131 4.58 -28.68 -30.12
CA ARG A 131 3.91 -28.93 -28.85
C ARG A 131 4.73 -28.41 -27.66
N LEU A 132 6.02 -28.76 -27.60
CA LEU A 132 6.90 -28.35 -26.50
C LEU A 132 7.05 -26.83 -26.43
N VAL A 133 7.26 -26.17 -27.57
CA VAL A 133 7.39 -24.71 -27.61
C VAL A 133 6.05 -24.05 -27.27
N GLY A 134 4.92 -24.61 -27.74
CA GLY A 134 3.59 -24.13 -27.36
C GLY A 134 3.35 -24.18 -25.85
N GLU A 135 3.69 -25.30 -25.19
CA GLU A 135 3.61 -25.43 -23.73
C GLU A 135 4.51 -24.38 -23.04
N ALA A 136 5.77 -24.23 -23.47
CA ALA A 136 6.70 -23.25 -22.90
C ALA A 136 6.22 -21.80 -23.06
N LEU A 137 5.67 -21.42 -24.22
CA LEU A 137 5.13 -20.09 -24.48
C LEU A 137 3.90 -19.80 -23.60
N LEU A 138 3.03 -20.78 -23.41
CA LEU A 138 1.88 -20.64 -22.51
C LEU A 138 2.32 -20.44 -21.06
N PHE A 139 3.30 -21.22 -20.58
CA PHE A 139 3.85 -21.04 -19.23
C PHE A 139 4.52 -19.67 -19.05
N ALA A 140 5.34 -19.24 -20.02
CA ALA A 140 6.00 -17.94 -19.95
C ALA A 140 4.99 -16.78 -19.96
N TRP A 141 3.96 -16.86 -20.81
CA TRP A 141 2.88 -15.86 -20.85
C TRP A 141 2.09 -15.82 -19.55
N TRP A 142 1.74 -16.98 -18.98
CA TRP A 142 0.99 -17.07 -17.73
C TRP A 142 1.77 -16.50 -16.54
N ILE A 143 3.06 -16.85 -16.40
CA ILE A 143 3.92 -16.31 -15.35
C ILE A 143 4.07 -14.79 -15.49
N CYS A 144 4.22 -14.29 -16.72
CA CYS A 144 4.28 -12.86 -16.96
C CYS A 144 2.95 -12.16 -16.60
N GLY A 145 1.80 -12.78 -16.91
CA GLY A 145 0.47 -12.29 -16.52
C GLY A 145 0.31 -12.20 -15.00
N ILE A 146 0.75 -13.22 -14.26
CA ILE A 146 0.75 -13.21 -12.79
C ILE A 146 1.66 -12.10 -12.27
N TYR A 147 2.88 -11.96 -12.79
CA TYR A 147 3.81 -10.92 -12.35
C TYR A 147 3.24 -9.51 -12.53
N ASN A 148 2.63 -9.24 -13.69
CA ASN A 148 1.93 -7.97 -13.94
C ASN A 148 0.71 -7.80 -13.01
N GLY A 149 -0.05 -8.86 -12.76
CA GLY A 149 -1.17 -8.85 -11.81
C GLY A 149 -0.73 -8.50 -10.39
N LEU A 150 0.36 -9.10 -9.91
CA LEU A 150 0.95 -8.79 -8.61
C LEU A 150 1.47 -7.35 -8.55
N PHE A 151 2.08 -6.86 -9.63
CA PHE A 151 2.48 -5.45 -9.74
C PHE A 151 1.27 -4.51 -9.61
N ARG A 152 0.16 -4.83 -10.28
CA ARG A 152 -1.09 -4.07 -10.18
C ARG A 152 -1.68 -4.10 -8.78
N GLU A 153 -1.65 -5.26 -8.10
CA GLU A 153 -2.07 -5.35 -6.70
C GLU A 153 -1.18 -4.50 -5.77
N ASP A 154 0.14 -4.56 -5.94
CA ASP A 154 1.07 -3.73 -5.18
C ASP A 154 0.73 -2.24 -5.39
N LEU A 155 0.43 -1.86 -6.63
CA LEU A 155 0.01 -0.50 -7.00
C LEU A 155 -1.28 -0.09 -6.29
N GLN A 156 -2.29 -0.96 -6.31
CA GLN A 156 -3.57 -0.73 -5.64
C GLN A 156 -3.41 -0.62 -4.13
N LYS A 157 -2.55 -1.46 -3.52
CA LYS A 157 -2.24 -1.39 -2.09
C LYS A 157 -1.51 -0.09 -1.74
N LYS A 158 -0.51 0.32 -2.53
CA LYS A 158 0.29 1.54 -2.28
C LYS A 158 -0.53 2.82 -2.37
N TYR A 159 -1.43 2.90 -3.35
CA TYR A 159 -2.25 4.10 -3.60
C TYR A 159 -3.69 3.96 -3.09
N HIS A 160 -3.99 2.89 -2.35
CA HIS A 160 -5.32 2.63 -1.79
C HIS A 160 -6.44 2.68 -2.85
N LEU A 161 -6.17 2.11 -4.02
CA LEU A 161 -7.05 2.17 -5.19
C LEU A 161 -8.12 1.09 -5.12
N GLN A 162 -9.27 1.38 -5.74
CA GLN A 162 -10.34 0.41 -5.92
C GLN A 162 -9.89 -0.84 -6.67
N ASP A 163 -10.46 -1.96 -6.27
CA ASP A 163 -10.27 -3.23 -6.96
C ASP A 163 -10.79 -3.17 -8.40
N SER A 164 -10.07 -3.85 -9.28
CA SER A 164 -10.48 -3.96 -10.68
C SER A 164 -11.69 -4.89 -10.79
N PRO A 165 -12.62 -4.67 -11.74
CA PRO A 165 -13.81 -5.52 -11.87
C PRO A 165 -13.52 -6.97 -12.27
N CYS A 166 -12.28 -7.27 -12.65
CA CYS A 166 -11.77 -8.60 -12.94
C CYS A 166 -10.47 -8.83 -12.16
N ASP A 167 -10.16 -10.11 -11.92
CA ASP A 167 -8.89 -10.51 -11.32
C ASP A 167 -7.69 -9.83 -12.03
N PRO A 168 -6.71 -9.30 -11.29
CA PRO A 168 -5.57 -8.57 -11.86
C PRO A 168 -4.86 -9.31 -13.00
N CYS A 169 -4.74 -10.64 -12.91
CA CYS A 169 -4.11 -11.45 -13.96
C CYS A 169 -4.95 -11.46 -15.26
N VAL A 170 -6.28 -11.52 -15.14
CA VAL A 170 -7.20 -11.51 -16.28
C VAL A 170 -7.16 -10.17 -17.02
N VAL A 171 -7.04 -9.07 -16.27
CA VAL A 171 -6.91 -7.73 -16.86
C VAL A 171 -5.67 -7.63 -17.74
N HIS A 172 -4.52 -8.13 -17.27
CA HIS A 172 -3.29 -8.15 -18.07
C HIS A 172 -3.26 -9.21 -19.16
N CYS A 173 -4.10 -10.25 -19.08
CA CYS A 173 -4.26 -11.26 -20.13
C CYS A 173 -5.05 -10.70 -21.33
N CYS A 174 -6.18 -10.04 -21.08
CA CYS A 174 -7.09 -9.60 -22.15
C CYS A 174 -6.95 -8.13 -22.54
N MET A 175 -6.51 -7.27 -21.62
CA MET A 175 -6.41 -5.82 -21.82
C MET A 175 -5.04 -5.30 -21.41
N HIS A 176 -3.99 -6.11 -21.68
CA HIS A 176 -2.61 -5.85 -21.29
C HIS A 176 -2.18 -4.39 -21.50
N TRP A 177 -2.41 -3.88 -22.70
CA TRP A 177 -2.04 -2.52 -23.04
C TRP A 177 -2.73 -1.44 -22.21
N CYS A 178 -4.04 -1.57 -22.14
CA CYS A 178 -4.92 -0.63 -21.48
C CYS A 178 -4.59 -0.55 -19.99
N ALA A 179 -4.28 -1.70 -19.38
CA ALA A 179 -3.80 -1.81 -18.02
C ALA A 179 -2.49 -1.05 -17.81
N LEU A 180 -1.47 -1.28 -18.66
CA LEU A 180 -0.18 -0.58 -18.57
C LEU A 180 -0.33 0.95 -18.68
N CYS A 181 -1.18 1.41 -19.59
CA CYS A 181 -1.44 2.83 -19.77
C CYS A 181 -2.18 3.43 -18.56
N GLN A 182 -3.16 2.72 -18.01
CA GLN A 182 -3.89 3.12 -16.81
C GLN A 182 -2.94 3.27 -15.61
N GLU A 183 -2.11 2.26 -15.36
CA GLU A 183 -1.11 2.23 -14.28
C GLU A 183 -0.10 3.37 -14.43
N HIS A 184 0.37 3.62 -15.66
CA HIS A 184 1.30 4.71 -15.93
C HIS A 184 0.71 6.08 -15.56
N ARG A 185 -0.54 6.32 -15.97
CA ARG A 185 -1.25 7.57 -15.68
C ARG A 185 -1.48 7.74 -14.19
N GLU A 186 -1.91 6.68 -13.52
CA GLU A 186 -2.14 6.69 -12.08
C GLU A 186 -0.87 7.13 -11.33
N MET A 187 0.26 6.46 -11.59
CA MET A 187 1.52 6.81 -10.93
C MET A 187 1.99 8.23 -11.28
N LYS A 188 1.82 8.66 -12.54
CA LYS A 188 2.22 10.00 -12.99
C LYS A 188 1.38 11.09 -12.31
N GLY A 189 0.06 10.89 -12.22
CA GLY A 189 -0.85 11.84 -11.60
C GLY A 189 -0.60 12.01 -10.11
N ARG A 190 -0.50 10.90 -9.37
CA ARG A 190 -0.23 10.92 -7.92
C ARG A 190 1.14 11.54 -7.59
N LEU A 191 2.16 11.35 -8.44
CA LEU A 191 3.46 12.03 -8.28
C LEU A 191 3.36 13.55 -8.48
N SER A 192 2.57 13.99 -9.46
CA SER A 192 2.36 15.42 -9.72
C SER A 192 1.59 16.11 -8.60
N GLU A 193 0.61 15.44 -7.99
CA GLU A 193 -0.13 15.93 -6.82
C GLU A 193 0.78 16.09 -5.61
N ASN A 194 1.61 15.07 -5.31
CA ASN A 194 2.57 15.14 -4.21
C ASN A 194 3.59 16.28 -4.39
N THR A 195 4.05 16.50 -5.62
CA THR A 195 4.95 17.62 -5.96
C THR A 195 4.27 18.98 -5.83
N THR A 196 2.97 19.06 -6.11
CA THR A 196 2.19 20.31 -6.07
C THR A 196 1.75 20.65 -4.63
N MET A 197 1.48 19.65 -3.79
CA MET A 197 1.10 19.83 -2.38
C MET A 197 2.27 20.12 -1.44
N THR A 198 3.52 20.06 -1.90
CA THR A 198 4.71 20.43 -1.12
C THR A 198 5.25 21.80 -1.55
N PRO A 199 4.65 22.94 -1.14
CA PRO A 199 5.49 24.09 -0.89
C PRO A 199 6.40 23.67 0.27
N MET A 200 7.73 23.74 0.11
CA MET A 200 8.67 23.52 1.22
C MET A 200 8.16 24.28 2.45
N THR A 201 7.55 23.58 3.41
CA THR A 201 7.21 24.18 4.69
C THR A 201 8.55 24.39 5.39
N VAL A 202 9.14 25.56 5.19
CA VAL A 202 10.26 26.05 5.97
C VAL A 202 9.74 26.13 7.40
N VAL A 203 9.97 25.07 8.16
CA VAL A 203 9.76 25.05 9.60
C VAL A 203 10.87 25.93 10.16
N ASN A 204 10.59 27.22 10.28
CA ASN A 204 11.48 28.10 11.03
C ASN A 204 11.50 27.59 12.48
N PRO A 205 12.70 27.37 13.06
CA PRO A 205 12.79 26.92 14.44
C PRO A 205 12.09 27.93 15.36
N PRO A 206 11.34 27.48 16.36
CA PRO A 206 10.71 28.38 17.32
C PRO A 206 11.78 29.25 18.00
N PRO A 207 11.53 30.55 18.22
CA PRO A 207 12.50 31.43 18.85
C PRO A 207 12.87 30.87 20.22
N VAL A 208 14.17 30.85 20.52
CA VAL A 208 14.71 30.38 21.80
C VAL A 208 14.03 31.16 22.91
N GLN A 209 13.22 30.46 23.70
CA GLN A 209 12.47 31.05 24.80
C GLN A 209 13.43 31.17 25.99
N GLU A 210 14.02 32.35 26.16
CA GLU A 210 14.82 32.65 27.35
C GLU A 210 13.90 32.74 28.57
N MET A 211 14.13 31.86 29.55
CA MET A 211 13.46 31.94 30.85
C MET A 211 14.18 32.99 31.70
N THR A 212 13.64 34.21 31.74
CA THR A 212 14.08 35.23 32.70
C THR A 212 13.54 34.87 34.09
N SER A 213 14.41 34.39 34.98
CA SER A 213 14.11 34.20 36.39
C SER A 213 14.19 35.55 37.12
N ASP A 214 13.11 36.35 37.05
CA ASP A 214 12.97 37.52 37.92
C ASP A 214 12.60 37.05 39.33
N HIS A 215 13.61 36.89 40.18
CA HIS A 215 13.40 36.85 41.62
C HIS A 215 13.23 38.28 42.13
N THR A 216 11.98 38.71 42.27
CA THR A 216 11.62 39.91 43.01
C THR A 216 11.89 39.67 44.50
N HIS A 217 13.06 40.10 44.97
CA HIS A 217 13.32 40.30 46.39
C HIS A 217 13.27 41.80 46.68
N ASP A 218 12.11 42.26 47.15
CA ASP A 218 12.01 43.53 47.85
C ASP A 218 12.26 43.33 49.35
N SER A 219 13.07 44.26 49.88
CA SER A 219 13.15 44.70 51.29
C SER A 219 14.30 44.16 52.16
N SER A 220 15.36 44.98 52.17
CA SER A 220 15.90 45.69 53.35
C SER A 220 17.11 45.10 54.11
N SER A 221 18.17 45.92 54.05
CA SER A 221 19.08 46.33 55.12
C SER A 221 20.41 45.58 55.37
N SER A 222 21.46 46.42 55.35
CA SER A 222 22.72 46.43 56.12
C SER A 222 23.83 45.40 55.84
N SER A 223 24.89 45.94 55.21
CA SER A 223 26.27 46.06 55.73
C SER A 223 27.17 44.83 55.98
N GLU A 224 28.39 44.99 55.46
CA GLU A 224 29.70 44.51 55.95
C GLU A 224 30.30 43.16 55.46
N ASN A 225 31.43 43.33 54.76
CA ASN A 225 32.68 42.55 54.68
C ASN A 225 32.75 41.11 55.24
N GLY A 226 33.32 40.19 54.43
CA GLY A 226 33.97 38.99 54.96
C GLY A 226 34.27 37.90 53.94
N SER A 227 35.55 37.64 53.71
CA SER A 227 36.13 36.47 53.02
C SER A 227 35.87 35.15 53.76
N GLN A 228 35.59 34.04 53.03
CA GLN A 228 36.24 32.70 53.15
C GLN A 228 35.41 31.51 52.58
N HIS A 229 36.03 30.78 51.64
CA HIS A 229 36.25 29.31 51.57
C HIS A 229 35.12 28.24 51.68
N HIS A 230 35.25 27.23 50.79
CA HIS A 230 34.77 25.82 50.80
C HIS A 230 33.34 25.52 50.27
N ARG A 231 33.05 24.44 49.51
CA ARG A 231 33.79 23.28 48.95
C ARG A 231 32.92 22.64 47.85
N HIS A 232 33.59 22.02 46.87
CA HIS A 232 33.11 21.14 45.81
C HIS A 232 32.17 20.01 46.28
N THR A 233 31.17 19.63 45.47
CA THR A 233 30.93 18.23 45.07
C THR A 233 30.29 18.21 43.69
N ASP A 234 30.92 17.45 42.80
CA ASP A 234 30.57 17.28 41.38
C ASP A 234 30.21 15.79 41.24
N LEU A 235 29.05 15.48 40.69
CA LEU A 235 28.57 14.11 40.45
C LEU A 235 27.76 14.11 39.15
N GLN A 236 28.40 13.67 38.07
CA GLN A 236 27.77 13.40 36.78
C GLN A 236 27.05 12.04 36.81
N ILE A 237 25.93 11.94 36.10
CA ILE A 237 25.21 10.69 35.80
C ILE A 237 25.06 10.58 34.28
N GLN A 238 25.46 9.44 33.73
CA GLN A 238 25.39 9.08 32.33
C GLN A 238 24.14 8.21 32.07
N PRO A 239 23.34 8.47 31.01
CA PRO A 239 22.16 7.66 30.71
C PRO A 239 22.49 6.37 29.92
N LEU A 240 21.76 5.31 30.24
CA LEU A 240 21.72 3.99 29.56
C LEU A 240 21.13 4.09 28.15
#